data_AF-A0A6B2XJ27-F1
#
_entry.id   AF-A0A6B2XJ27-F1
#
_cell.length_a   1.000
_cell.length_b   1.000
_cell.length_c   1.000
_cell.angle_alpha   90.00
_cell.angle_beta   90.00
_cell.angle_gamma   90.00
#
_symmetry.space_group_name_H-M   'P 1'
#
loop_
_entity.id
_entity.type
_entity.pdbx_description
1 polymer ?
#
loop_
_entity_poly.entity_id
_entity_poly.type
_entity_poly.pdbx_seq_one_letter_code
_entity_poly.pdbx_strand_id
1 'polypeptide(L)'
;MAYSANVLRVMIASPSDTIEARDAVETAIHGWNGANAQTKQTILQSWRWETSSVPILGGHPQSLINSQGVDESDIVFALFGSRLGSPTPDAVSGTVEEIERAIEQGKPVHLYFSTAQLPNDVDTAQLDGLRAFKSEISKRGLLGEFSNASQLEYEVWKAIEYDIANLSLGVPVLKAADRGVRFSVQPRQEREIRSYDRKGKPRYSTRHWLEITNDGGQDAEEVVFEPVGERISLHLATDGTPTTVHAGQTRLLNVVHSMGGGDPNILRIRWKENGENKDRDFHVG
;
A
#
# COMPACT_ATOMS: atom_id res chain seq x y z
N MET A 1 -4.07 -6.32 15.49
CA MET A 1 -3.08 -6.97 14.60
C MET A 1 -3.18 -6.31 13.24
N ALA A 2 -2.07 -6.18 12.50
CA ALA A 2 -2.11 -5.65 11.14
C ALA A 2 -2.74 -6.66 10.17
N TYR A 3 -3.40 -6.19 9.11
CA TYR A 3 -3.99 -7.00 8.06
C TYR A 3 -3.80 -6.34 6.69
N SER A 4 -3.82 -7.14 5.63
CA SER A 4 -3.85 -6.64 4.24
C SER A 4 -5.29 -6.45 3.79
N ALA A 5 -5.54 -5.38 3.04
CA ALA A 5 -6.85 -5.05 2.50
C ALA A 5 -6.76 -4.47 1.08
N ASN A 6 -7.76 -4.73 0.26
CA ASN A 6 -8.01 -3.96 -0.96
C ASN A 6 -8.53 -2.58 -0.55
N VAL A 7 -8.02 -1.51 -1.15
CA VAL A 7 -8.53 -0.16 -0.89
C VAL A 7 -9.33 0.27 -2.10
N LEU A 8 -10.62 0.55 -1.89
CA LEU A 8 -11.49 1.12 -2.91
C LEU A 8 -11.69 2.60 -2.63
N ARG A 9 -11.46 3.43 -3.63
CA ARG A 9 -11.65 4.87 -3.52
C ARG A 9 -13.09 5.23 -3.89
N VAL A 10 -13.77 5.90 -2.97
CA VAL A 10 -15.17 6.28 -3.10
C VAL A 10 -15.24 7.80 -3.27
N MET A 11 -15.54 8.25 -4.49
CA MET A 11 -15.74 9.67 -4.77
C MET A 11 -17.13 10.12 -4.32
N ILE A 12 -17.19 11.24 -3.63
CA ILE A 12 -18.43 11.90 -3.23
C ILE A 12 -18.57 13.19 -4.04
N ALA A 13 -19.38 13.12 -5.08
CA ALA A 13 -19.70 14.23 -5.97
C ALA A 13 -20.95 14.96 -5.46
N SER A 14 -20.88 16.27 -5.27
CA SER A 14 -22.08 17.04 -4.95
C SER A 14 -21.92 18.53 -5.21
N PRO A 15 -23.02 19.26 -5.41
CA PRO A 15 -23.02 20.71 -5.31
C PRO A 15 -22.67 21.20 -3.89
N SER A 16 -22.53 22.51 -3.73
CA SER A 16 -22.07 23.12 -2.46
C SER A 16 -23.12 23.10 -1.33
N ASP A 17 -24.41 22.93 -1.63
CA ASP A 17 -25.52 23.01 -0.66
C ASP A 17 -25.78 21.70 0.12
N THR A 18 -24.99 20.65 -0.12
CA THR A 18 -25.20 19.31 0.46
C THR A 18 -24.10 18.93 1.45
N ILE A 19 -23.69 19.84 2.34
CA ILE A 19 -22.63 19.57 3.34
C ILE A 19 -23.03 18.40 4.26
N GLU A 20 -24.20 18.47 4.89
CA GLU A 20 -24.68 17.42 5.80
C GLU A 20 -24.82 16.06 5.11
N ALA A 21 -25.33 16.05 3.87
CA ALA A 21 -25.48 14.82 3.10
C ALA A 21 -24.12 14.19 2.77
N ARG A 22 -23.11 15.00 2.43
CA ARG A 22 -21.75 14.51 2.24
C ARG A 22 -21.25 13.88 3.53
N ASP A 23 -21.36 14.58 4.65
CA ASP A 23 -20.89 14.12 5.97
C ASP A 23 -21.55 12.80 6.38
N ALA A 24 -22.82 12.60 6.03
CA ALA A 24 -23.51 11.33 6.18
C ALA A 24 -22.85 10.20 5.35
N VAL A 25 -22.46 10.45 4.09
CA VAL A 25 -21.73 9.46 3.28
C VAL A 25 -20.38 9.09 3.91
N GLU A 26 -19.61 10.07 4.41
CA GLU A 26 -18.34 9.78 5.10
C GLU A 26 -18.54 9.01 6.40
N THR A 27 -19.58 9.37 7.16
CA THR A 27 -19.93 8.67 8.40
C THR A 27 -20.29 7.22 8.12
N ALA A 28 -21.07 6.96 7.07
CA ALA A 28 -21.41 5.61 6.63
C ALA A 28 -20.17 4.83 6.17
N ILE A 29 -19.29 5.44 5.37
CA ILE A 29 -18.01 4.82 4.94
C ILE A 29 -17.14 4.48 6.15
N HIS A 30 -17.00 5.39 7.11
CA HIS A 30 -16.22 5.18 8.32
C HIS A 30 -16.82 4.07 9.20
N GLY A 31 -18.14 4.10 9.40
CA GLY A 31 -18.86 3.04 10.12
C GLY A 31 -18.71 1.68 9.45
N TRP A 32 -18.79 1.65 8.11
CA TRP A 32 -18.63 0.44 7.32
C TRP A 32 -17.23 -0.15 7.48
N ASN A 33 -16.20 0.69 7.37
CA ASN A 33 -14.82 0.28 7.61
C ASN A 33 -14.64 -0.30 9.02
N GLY A 34 -15.20 0.36 10.04
CA GLY A 34 -15.14 -0.10 11.43
C GLY A 34 -15.74 -1.49 11.65
N ALA A 35 -16.84 -1.80 10.96
CA ALA A 35 -17.54 -3.09 11.11
C ALA A 35 -16.98 -4.20 10.21
N ASN A 36 -16.49 -3.87 9.01
CA ASN A 36 -16.26 -4.86 7.95
C ASN A 36 -14.82 -4.98 7.49
N ALA A 37 -13.96 -4.00 7.75
CA ALA A 37 -12.70 -3.91 7.01
C ALA A 37 -11.77 -5.11 7.24
N GLN A 38 -11.68 -5.59 8.47
CA GLN A 38 -10.86 -6.74 8.81
C GLN A 38 -11.43 -8.05 8.26
N THR A 39 -12.75 -8.25 8.36
CA THR A 39 -13.40 -9.51 7.97
C THR A 39 -13.52 -9.64 6.45
N LYS A 40 -13.73 -8.53 5.75
CA LYS A 40 -13.84 -8.47 4.28
C LYS A 40 -12.52 -8.10 3.59
N GLN A 41 -11.46 -7.84 4.36
CA GLN A 41 -10.16 -7.38 3.85
C GLN A 41 -10.30 -6.27 2.81
N THR A 42 -11.19 -5.32 3.07
CA THR A 42 -11.52 -4.23 2.15
C THR A 42 -11.65 -2.94 2.95
N ILE A 43 -11.06 -1.85 2.45
CA ILE A 43 -11.14 -0.52 3.03
C ILE A 43 -11.74 0.40 1.99
N LEU A 44 -12.66 1.25 2.42
CA LEU A 44 -13.21 2.32 1.61
C LEU A 44 -12.51 3.63 1.97
N GLN A 45 -11.92 4.29 0.99
CA GLN A 45 -11.28 5.59 1.13
C GLN A 45 -12.18 6.66 0.52
N SER A 46 -12.79 7.50 1.35
CA SER A 46 -13.58 8.64 0.86
C SER A 46 -12.69 9.64 0.13
N TRP A 47 -13.23 10.23 -0.94
CA TRP A 47 -12.60 11.31 -1.66
C TRP A 47 -13.61 12.43 -1.93
N ARG A 48 -13.22 13.65 -1.55
CA ARG A 48 -13.96 14.90 -1.79
C ARG A 48 -13.01 15.96 -2.31
N TRP A 49 -13.45 16.80 -3.24
CA TRP A 49 -12.57 17.80 -3.82
C TRP A 49 -12.06 18.79 -2.77
N GLU A 50 -12.86 19.18 -1.77
CA GLU A 50 -12.46 20.18 -0.76
C GLU A 50 -11.28 19.74 0.12
N THR A 51 -11.22 18.45 0.44
CA THR A 51 -10.27 17.91 1.42
C THR A 51 -9.16 17.09 0.78
N SER A 52 -9.41 16.57 -0.42
CA SER A 52 -8.58 15.53 -1.02
C SER A 52 -8.01 15.92 -2.38
N SER A 53 -8.43 17.06 -2.96
CA SER A 53 -7.78 17.58 -4.16
C SER A 53 -6.50 18.36 -3.80
N VAL A 54 -5.49 18.23 -4.64
CA VAL A 54 -4.24 18.98 -4.53
C VAL A 54 -4.37 20.23 -5.41
N PRO A 55 -4.12 21.44 -4.87
CA PRO A 55 -4.09 22.66 -5.67
C PRO A 55 -2.93 22.62 -6.67
N ILE A 56 -3.27 22.58 -7.95
CA ILE A 56 -2.32 22.56 -9.07
C ILE A 56 -2.73 23.64 -10.08
N LEU A 57 -1.75 24.35 -10.64
CA LEU A 57 -1.98 25.35 -11.69
C LEU A 57 -1.68 24.76 -13.07
N GLY A 58 -2.26 25.36 -14.12
CA GLY A 58 -1.95 25.00 -15.51
C GLY A 58 -3.04 24.20 -16.25
N GLY A 59 -4.25 24.08 -15.67
CA GLY A 59 -5.40 23.45 -16.31
C GLY A 59 -6.73 24.08 -15.91
N HIS A 60 -7.82 23.70 -16.58
CA HIS A 60 -9.17 24.09 -16.19
C HIS A 60 -9.53 23.43 -14.84
N PRO A 61 -10.11 24.16 -13.86
CA PRO A 61 -10.35 23.62 -12.52
C PRO A 61 -11.14 22.30 -12.50
N GLN A 62 -12.22 22.20 -13.27
CA GLN A 62 -13.02 20.97 -13.31
C GLN A 62 -12.22 19.79 -13.88
N SER A 63 -11.39 20.02 -14.90
CA SER A 63 -10.58 18.96 -15.51
C SER A 63 -9.55 18.41 -14.51
N LEU A 64 -8.98 19.28 -13.66
CA LEU A 64 -8.05 18.89 -12.60
C LEU A 64 -8.74 18.09 -11.49
N ILE A 65 -9.99 18.47 -11.14
CA ILE A 65 -10.82 17.73 -10.18
C ILE A 65 -11.16 16.35 -10.73
N ASN A 66 -11.59 16.26 -11.99
CA ASN A 66 -11.93 14.99 -12.65
C ASN A 66 -10.72 14.03 -12.69
N SER A 67 -9.54 14.53 -13.05
CA SER A 67 -8.32 13.71 -13.10
C SER A 67 -7.85 13.23 -11.73
N GLN A 68 -8.07 14.03 -10.70
CA GLN A 68 -7.67 13.66 -9.34
C GLN A 68 -8.72 12.80 -8.63
N GLY A 69 -9.99 12.97 -8.96
CA GLY A 69 -11.13 12.36 -8.28
C GLY A 69 -11.78 11.25 -9.07
N VAL A 70 -12.51 11.62 -10.13
CA VAL A 70 -13.34 10.70 -10.91
C VAL A 70 -12.49 9.58 -11.48
N ASP A 71 -11.39 9.92 -12.16
CA ASP A 71 -10.55 8.96 -12.87
C ASP A 71 -9.91 7.91 -11.94
N GLU A 72 -9.59 8.32 -10.72
CA GLU A 72 -8.93 7.49 -9.72
C GLU A 72 -9.90 6.80 -8.74
N SER A 73 -11.21 7.04 -8.88
CA SER A 73 -12.24 6.42 -8.03
C SER A 73 -12.67 5.05 -8.55
N ASP A 74 -13.07 4.18 -7.65
CA ASP A 74 -13.68 2.87 -7.96
C ASP A 74 -15.21 2.95 -7.91
N ILE A 75 -15.76 3.78 -7.03
CA ILE A 75 -17.21 3.97 -6.81
C ILE A 75 -17.51 5.47 -6.72
N VAL A 76 -18.64 5.92 -7.28
CA VAL A 76 -19.09 7.31 -7.20
C VAL A 76 -20.45 7.40 -6.53
N PHE A 77 -20.55 8.21 -5.49
CA PHE A 77 -21.81 8.67 -4.92
C PHE A 77 -22.04 10.12 -5.34
N ALA A 78 -23.12 10.40 -6.05
CA ALA A 78 -23.52 11.76 -6.37
C ALA A 78 -24.76 12.17 -5.59
N LEU A 79 -24.67 13.30 -4.89
CA LEU A 79 -25.70 13.81 -4.00
C LEU A 79 -26.25 15.13 -4.52
N PHE A 80 -27.57 15.26 -4.57
CA PHE A 80 -28.23 16.49 -4.95
C PHE A 80 -29.20 16.95 -3.86
N GLY A 81 -29.07 18.22 -3.47
CA GLY A 81 -29.97 18.89 -2.55
C GLY A 81 -31.02 19.68 -3.30
N SER A 82 -30.85 21.00 -3.30
CA SER A 82 -31.72 21.95 -3.99
C SER A 82 -31.10 22.52 -5.27
N ARG A 83 -29.81 22.29 -5.48
CA ARG A 83 -29.03 22.82 -6.61
C ARG A 83 -28.59 21.73 -7.57
N LEU A 84 -28.46 22.07 -8.85
CA LEU A 84 -27.83 21.22 -9.86
C LEU A 84 -26.31 21.41 -9.88
N GLY A 85 -25.85 22.63 -9.56
CA GLY A 85 -24.46 23.05 -9.62
C GLY A 85 -24.21 24.10 -10.70
N SER A 86 -22.94 24.48 -10.84
CA SER A 86 -22.50 25.48 -11.83
C SER A 86 -22.13 24.79 -13.14
N PRO A 87 -22.50 25.38 -14.30
CA PRO A 87 -22.15 24.83 -15.61
C PRO A 87 -20.64 24.81 -15.82
N THR A 88 -20.20 23.85 -16.61
CA THR A 88 -18.82 23.72 -17.07
C THR A 88 -18.78 23.94 -18.58
N PRO A 89 -17.59 24.03 -19.21
CA PRO A 89 -17.52 24.13 -20.66
C PRO A 89 -18.24 23.00 -21.41
N ASP A 90 -18.30 21.81 -20.80
CA ASP A 90 -18.76 20.59 -21.47
C ASP A 90 -20.08 20.02 -20.89
N ALA A 91 -20.58 20.55 -19.76
CA ALA A 91 -21.78 20.02 -19.11
C ALA A 91 -22.65 21.09 -18.41
N VAL A 92 -23.91 20.71 -18.17
CA VAL A 92 -24.90 21.57 -17.46
C VAL A 92 -24.54 21.81 -16.00
N SER A 93 -23.74 20.93 -15.39
CA SER A 93 -23.02 21.21 -14.16
C SER A 93 -21.78 20.34 -13.98
N GLY A 94 -20.84 20.78 -13.13
CA GLY A 94 -19.64 20.00 -12.82
C GLY A 94 -19.95 18.62 -12.24
N THR A 95 -20.93 18.52 -11.34
CA THR A 95 -21.38 17.23 -10.79
C THR A 95 -21.97 16.32 -11.87
N VAL A 96 -22.68 16.87 -12.86
CA VAL A 96 -23.17 16.09 -14.01
C VAL A 96 -22.03 15.61 -14.89
N GLU A 97 -21.02 16.45 -15.14
CA GLU A 97 -19.81 16.05 -15.86
C GLU A 97 -19.09 14.87 -15.18
N GLU A 98 -18.97 14.91 -13.86
CA GLU A 98 -18.37 13.85 -13.05
C GLU A 98 -19.16 12.53 -13.15
N ILE A 99 -20.49 12.60 -13.11
CA ILE A 99 -21.39 11.45 -13.24
C ILE A 99 -21.26 10.80 -14.62
N GLU A 100 -21.36 11.57 -15.70
CA GLU A 100 -21.29 11.04 -17.06
C GLU A 100 -19.94 10.40 -17.32
N ARG A 101 -18.86 11.05 -16.89
CA ARG A 101 -17.49 10.51 -17.00
C ARG A 101 -17.33 9.18 -16.25
N ALA A 102 -17.89 9.05 -15.05
CA ALA A 102 -17.84 7.81 -14.28
C ALA A 102 -18.64 6.67 -14.96
N ILE A 103 -19.81 6.99 -15.52
CA ILE A 103 -20.63 6.05 -16.29
C ILE A 103 -19.88 5.57 -17.54
N GLU A 104 -19.25 6.49 -18.28
CA GLU A 104 -18.44 6.16 -19.46
C GLU A 104 -17.26 5.25 -19.13
N GLN A 105 -16.68 5.39 -17.93
CA GLN A 105 -15.62 4.52 -17.41
C GLN A 105 -16.13 3.19 -16.86
N GLY A 106 -17.45 2.94 -16.87
CA GLY A 106 -18.06 1.70 -16.38
C GLY A 106 -18.02 1.55 -14.85
N LYS A 107 -17.87 2.66 -14.12
CA LYS A 107 -17.81 2.65 -12.65
C LYS A 107 -19.22 2.59 -12.07
N PRO A 108 -19.43 1.92 -10.92
CA PRO A 108 -20.68 2.04 -10.16
C PRO A 108 -20.95 3.49 -9.78
N VAL A 109 -22.13 4.01 -10.15
CA VAL A 109 -22.57 5.36 -9.82
C VAL A 109 -23.92 5.30 -9.10
N HIS A 110 -23.95 5.84 -7.89
CA HIS A 110 -25.14 5.91 -7.05
C HIS A 110 -25.62 7.36 -6.91
N LEU A 111 -26.81 7.64 -7.42
CA LEU A 111 -27.40 8.97 -7.43
C LEU A 111 -28.46 9.11 -6.35
N TYR A 112 -28.31 10.09 -5.47
CA TYR A 112 -29.24 10.36 -4.37
C TYR A 112 -29.76 11.79 -4.40
N PHE A 113 -31.09 11.94 -4.35
CA PHE A 113 -31.76 13.24 -4.32
C PHE A 113 -32.41 13.48 -2.95
N SER A 114 -32.17 14.66 -2.38
CA SER A 114 -32.79 15.05 -1.12
C SER A 114 -34.28 15.32 -1.29
N THR A 115 -35.08 14.84 -0.34
CA THR A 115 -36.51 15.15 -0.19
C THR A 115 -36.79 15.97 1.07
N ALA A 116 -35.75 16.49 1.71
CA ALA A 116 -35.87 17.36 2.86
C ALA A 116 -36.62 18.66 2.51
N GLN A 117 -37.18 19.31 3.54
CA GLN A 117 -37.82 20.61 3.34
C GLN A 117 -36.81 21.64 2.83
N LEU A 118 -37.18 22.31 1.74
CA LEU A 118 -36.36 23.34 1.14
C LEU A 118 -36.51 24.66 1.92
N PRO A 119 -35.43 25.46 2.02
CA PRO A 119 -35.53 26.78 2.61
C PRO A 119 -36.38 27.72 1.75
N ASN A 120 -36.95 28.76 2.37
CA ASN A 120 -37.86 29.69 1.68
C ASN A 120 -37.18 30.52 0.58
N ASP A 121 -35.87 30.73 0.69
CA ASP A 121 -35.02 31.49 -0.23
C ASP A 121 -34.30 30.61 -1.27
N VAL A 122 -34.82 29.40 -1.51
CA VAL A 122 -34.27 28.47 -2.50
C VAL A 122 -34.19 29.11 -3.90
N ASP A 123 -33.08 28.87 -4.58
CA ASP A 123 -32.86 29.26 -5.98
C ASP A 123 -33.73 28.40 -6.90
N THR A 124 -34.87 28.95 -7.32
CA THR A 124 -35.87 28.22 -8.12
C THR A 124 -35.36 27.81 -9.50
N ALA A 125 -34.46 28.59 -10.11
CA ALA A 125 -33.87 28.26 -11.39
C ALA A 125 -32.95 27.04 -11.29
N GLN A 126 -32.12 26.97 -10.24
CA GLN A 126 -31.32 25.79 -9.94
C GLN A 126 -32.18 24.57 -9.61
N LEU A 127 -33.25 24.76 -8.85
CA LEU A 127 -34.18 23.68 -8.51
C LEU A 127 -34.91 23.12 -9.74
N ASP A 128 -35.34 23.97 -10.67
CA ASP A 128 -35.99 23.52 -11.90
C ASP A 128 -35.00 22.80 -12.83
N GLY A 129 -33.75 23.28 -12.91
CA GLY A 129 -32.66 22.57 -13.59
C GLY A 129 -32.41 21.18 -12.99
N LEU A 130 -32.40 21.08 -11.65
CA LEU A 130 -32.25 19.81 -10.94
C LEU A 130 -33.42 18.85 -11.23
N ARG A 131 -34.65 19.35 -11.24
CA ARG A 131 -35.85 18.55 -11.57
C ARG A 131 -35.80 18.03 -13.00
N ALA A 132 -35.38 18.87 -13.96
CA ALA A 132 -35.20 18.46 -15.35
C ALA A 132 -34.13 17.36 -15.46
N PHE A 133 -32.98 17.56 -14.81
CA PHE A 133 -31.92 16.54 -14.76
C PHE A 133 -32.41 15.21 -14.16
N LYS A 134 -33.09 15.26 -12.99
CA LYS A 134 -33.67 14.07 -12.35
C LYS A 134 -34.62 13.32 -13.28
N SER A 135 -35.49 14.06 -13.98
CA SER A 135 -36.43 13.49 -14.96
C SER A 135 -35.72 12.82 -16.14
N GLU A 136 -34.62 13.39 -16.63
CA GLU A 136 -33.86 12.77 -17.73
C GLU A 136 -33.08 11.54 -17.26
N ILE A 137 -32.36 11.63 -16.15
CA ILE A 137 -31.49 10.54 -15.69
C ILE A 137 -32.29 9.34 -15.14
N SER A 138 -33.50 9.56 -14.61
CA SER A 138 -34.41 8.47 -14.22
C SER A 138 -34.79 7.53 -15.37
N LYS A 139 -34.69 7.97 -16.62
CA LYS A 139 -34.92 7.11 -17.80
C LYS A 139 -33.75 6.15 -18.06
N ARG A 140 -32.59 6.43 -17.49
CA ARG A 140 -31.32 5.71 -17.71
C ARG A 140 -30.92 4.81 -16.54
N GLY A 141 -31.57 4.93 -15.38
CA GLY A 141 -31.21 4.13 -14.20
C GLY A 141 -32.10 4.35 -12.99
N LEU A 142 -31.80 3.60 -11.93
CA LEU A 142 -32.47 3.73 -10.63
C LEU A 142 -31.86 4.90 -9.85
N LEU A 143 -32.72 5.69 -9.22
CA LEU A 143 -32.33 6.83 -8.40
C LEU A 143 -32.73 6.58 -6.94
N GLY A 144 -31.88 6.97 -6.01
CA GLY A 144 -32.16 6.97 -4.59
C GLY A 144 -32.72 8.31 -4.11
N GLU A 145 -33.43 8.26 -2.99
CA GLU A 145 -33.93 9.45 -2.30
C GLU A 145 -33.62 9.36 -0.81
N PHE A 146 -33.40 10.51 -0.18
CA PHE A 146 -33.18 10.59 1.27
C PHE A 146 -33.79 11.87 1.85
N SER A 147 -34.37 11.76 3.03
CA SER A 147 -34.99 12.89 3.75
C SER A 147 -34.11 13.43 4.88
N ASN A 148 -33.11 12.66 5.34
CA ASN A 148 -32.22 12.99 6.44
C ASN A 148 -30.91 12.19 6.35
N ALA A 149 -29.92 12.56 7.17
CA ALA A 149 -28.60 11.93 7.21
C ALA A 149 -28.65 10.42 7.49
N SER A 150 -29.41 9.97 8.50
CA SER A 150 -29.48 8.55 8.87
C SER A 150 -30.07 7.68 7.77
N GLN A 151 -31.05 8.18 7.02
CA GLN A 151 -31.57 7.48 5.84
C GLN A 151 -30.50 7.37 4.76
N LEU A 152 -29.76 8.45 4.50
CA LEU A 152 -28.69 8.44 3.51
C LEU A 152 -27.57 7.46 3.92
N GLU A 153 -27.19 7.43 5.20
CA GLU A 153 -26.19 6.49 5.73
C GLU A 153 -26.57 5.02 5.44
N TYR A 154 -27.84 4.67 5.68
CA TYR A 154 -28.35 3.33 5.39
C TYR A 154 -28.28 2.99 3.89
N GLU A 155 -28.70 3.94 3.04
CA GLU A 155 -28.69 3.75 1.59
C GLU A 155 -27.26 3.61 1.03
N VAL A 156 -26.32 4.41 1.54
CA VAL A 156 -24.89 4.33 1.22
C VAL A 156 -24.33 2.97 1.63
N TRP A 157 -24.62 2.51 2.85
CA TRP A 157 -24.19 1.20 3.32
C TRP A 157 -24.68 0.08 2.41
N LYS A 158 -25.97 0.12 2.04
CA LYS A 158 -26.59 -0.87 1.15
C LYS A 158 -25.93 -0.88 -0.23
N ALA A 159 -25.66 0.29 -0.80
CA ALA A 159 -24.97 0.43 -2.09
C ALA A 159 -23.53 -0.11 -2.05
N ILE A 160 -22.77 0.22 -1.00
CA ILE A 160 -21.41 -0.31 -0.78
C ILE A 160 -21.41 -1.84 -0.71
N GLU A 161 -22.32 -2.43 0.06
CA GLU A 161 -22.42 -3.89 0.18
C GLU A 161 -22.71 -4.55 -1.17
N TYR A 162 -23.58 -3.93 -1.97
CA TYR A 162 -23.88 -4.38 -3.32
C TYR A 162 -22.65 -4.29 -4.22
N ASP A 163 -21.95 -3.16 -4.25
CA ASP A 163 -20.78 -2.97 -5.10
C ASP A 163 -19.67 -3.95 -4.76
N ILE A 164 -19.32 -4.09 -3.47
CA ILE A 164 -18.27 -5.00 -3.02
C ILE A 164 -18.58 -6.46 -3.40
N ALA A 165 -19.85 -6.86 -3.35
CA ALA A 165 -20.25 -8.21 -3.76
C ALA A 165 -20.10 -8.45 -5.26
N ASN A 166 -20.18 -7.39 -6.09
CA ASN A 166 -20.08 -7.47 -7.54
C ASN A 166 -18.67 -7.15 -8.06
N LEU A 167 -17.88 -6.43 -7.29
CA LEU A 167 -16.46 -6.22 -7.54
C LEU A 167 -15.74 -7.55 -7.25
N SER A 168 -15.14 -8.14 -8.28
CA SER A 168 -14.35 -9.37 -8.15
C SER A 168 -13.00 -9.07 -7.50
N LEU A 169 -13.02 -8.68 -6.21
CA LEU A 169 -11.84 -8.35 -5.44
C LEU A 169 -11.05 -9.62 -5.12
N GLY A 170 -9.81 -9.68 -5.59
CA GLY A 170 -8.88 -10.76 -5.24
C GLY A 170 -8.49 -10.72 -3.76
N VAL A 171 -7.83 -11.79 -3.28
CA VAL A 171 -7.27 -11.80 -1.92
C VAL A 171 -6.13 -10.79 -1.85
N PRO A 172 -6.19 -9.77 -0.97
CA PRO A 172 -5.13 -8.78 -0.87
C PRO A 172 -3.89 -9.44 -0.25
N VAL A 173 -2.80 -9.42 -1.01
CA VAL A 173 -1.50 -9.91 -0.57
C VAL A 173 -0.62 -8.71 -0.28
N LEU A 174 -0.07 -8.63 0.95
CA LEU A 174 0.99 -7.68 1.23
C LEU A 174 2.16 -8.02 0.32
N LYS A 175 2.43 -7.19 -0.70
CA LYS A 175 3.69 -7.28 -1.43
C LYS A 175 4.78 -6.85 -0.47
N ALA A 176 5.42 -7.83 0.18
CA ALA A 176 6.71 -7.58 0.80
C ALA A 176 7.58 -6.94 -0.28
N ALA A 177 8.23 -5.81 0.05
CA ALA A 177 9.23 -5.25 -0.84
C ALA A 177 10.16 -6.39 -1.24
N ASP A 178 10.39 -6.56 -2.54
CA ASP A 178 11.29 -7.59 -3.06
C ASP A 178 12.70 -7.27 -2.58
N ARG A 179 12.97 -7.68 -1.34
CA ARG A 179 14.29 -7.67 -0.76
C ARG A 179 14.87 -8.94 -1.35
N GLY A 180 15.63 -8.80 -2.44
CA GLY A 180 16.45 -9.87 -2.96
C GLY A 180 17.36 -10.49 -1.90
N VAL A 181 18.35 -11.25 -2.32
CA VAL A 181 19.35 -11.79 -1.39
C VAL A 181 20.14 -10.65 -0.75
N ARG A 182 20.26 -10.66 0.59
CA ARG A 182 21.06 -9.68 1.33
C ARG A 182 21.80 -10.37 2.46
N PHE A 183 23.11 -10.49 2.31
CA PHE A 183 23.96 -11.00 3.38
C PHE A 183 24.38 -9.90 4.37
N SER A 184 24.36 -10.24 5.65
CA SER A 184 25.15 -9.60 6.70
C SER A 184 26.14 -10.61 7.29
N VAL A 185 27.32 -10.13 7.69
CA VAL A 185 28.39 -10.97 8.24
C VAL A 185 28.88 -10.35 9.53
N GLN A 186 28.83 -11.11 10.62
CA GLN A 186 29.31 -10.67 11.94
C GLN A 186 30.45 -11.57 12.42
N PRO A 187 31.66 -11.03 12.66
CA PRO A 187 32.73 -11.80 13.26
C PRO A 187 32.46 -12.03 14.75
N ARG A 188 32.73 -13.26 15.19
CA ARG A 188 32.60 -13.71 16.57
C ARG A 188 33.87 -14.42 17.01
N GLN A 189 34.13 -14.37 18.31
CA GLN A 189 35.20 -15.12 18.94
C GLN A 189 34.78 -15.60 20.31
N GLU A 190 35.27 -16.77 20.70
CA GLU A 190 35.08 -17.33 22.03
C GLU A 190 36.38 -17.91 22.54
N ARG A 191 36.68 -17.64 23.81
CA ARG A 191 37.91 -18.07 24.47
C ARG A 191 37.59 -19.12 25.53
N GLU A 192 38.08 -20.33 25.31
CA GLU A 192 37.89 -21.46 26.21
C GLU A 192 39.21 -21.86 26.89
N ILE A 193 39.13 -22.42 28.11
CA ILE A 193 40.29 -23.05 28.76
C ILE A 193 40.47 -24.42 28.14
N ARG A 194 41.55 -24.59 27.38
CA ARG A 194 41.88 -25.85 26.71
C ARG A 194 42.60 -26.84 27.62
N SER A 195 43.43 -26.36 28.54
CA SER A 195 44.15 -27.20 29.50
C SER A 195 44.76 -26.36 30.63
N TYR A 196 45.38 -27.02 31.60
CA TYR A 196 46.26 -26.40 32.60
C TYR A 196 47.70 -26.89 32.38
N ASP A 197 48.69 -26.02 32.61
CA ASP A 197 50.09 -26.45 32.60
C ASP A 197 50.45 -27.24 33.87
N ARG A 198 51.67 -27.79 33.93
CA ARG A 198 52.17 -28.54 35.10
C ARG A 198 52.23 -27.72 36.40
N LYS A 199 52.02 -26.40 36.34
CA LYS A 199 51.98 -25.46 37.47
C LYS A 199 50.55 -24.95 37.75
N GLY A 200 49.53 -25.54 37.13
CA GLY A 200 48.12 -25.16 37.31
C GLY A 200 47.70 -23.88 36.58
N LYS A 201 48.51 -23.35 35.65
CA LYS A 201 48.15 -22.15 34.88
C LYS A 201 47.26 -22.52 33.68
N PRO A 202 46.10 -21.87 33.49
CA PRO A 202 45.22 -22.17 32.37
C PRO A 202 45.86 -21.78 31.03
N ARG A 203 45.81 -22.69 30.07
CA ARG A 203 46.09 -22.49 28.65
C ARG A 203 44.77 -22.31 27.93
N TYR A 204 44.64 -21.20 27.23
CA TYR A 204 43.44 -20.85 26.51
C TYR A 204 43.55 -21.22 25.04
N SER A 205 42.40 -21.45 24.42
CA SER A 205 42.24 -21.49 22.97
C SER A 205 41.15 -20.51 22.60
N THR A 206 41.36 -19.71 21.57
CA THR A 206 40.34 -18.83 21.02
C THR A 206 39.83 -19.44 19.72
N ARG A 207 38.52 -19.64 19.60
CA ARG A 207 37.86 -19.96 18.34
C ARG A 207 37.31 -18.69 17.73
N HIS A 208 37.37 -18.58 16.40
CA HIS A 208 36.79 -17.47 15.65
C HIS A 208 35.83 -18.04 14.61
N TRP A 209 34.70 -17.38 14.39
CA TRP A 209 33.74 -17.72 13.35
C TRP A 209 33.03 -16.49 12.82
N LEU A 210 32.44 -16.60 11.65
CA LEU A 210 31.59 -15.58 11.04
C LEU A 210 30.14 -16.06 11.09
N GLU A 211 29.26 -15.24 11.64
CA GLU A 211 27.81 -15.41 11.53
C GLU A 211 27.35 -14.74 10.24
N ILE A 212 26.94 -15.55 9.27
CA ILE A 212 26.51 -15.11 7.93
C ILE A 212 25.00 -15.26 7.86
N THR A 213 24.28 -14.15 7.82
CA THR A 213 22.81 -14.14 7.80
C THR A 213 22.30 -13.61 6.47
N ASN A 214 21.35 -14.32 5.85
CA ASN A 214 20.57 -13.77 4.74
C ASN A 214 19.38 -12.98 5.30
N ASP A 215 19.52 -11.66 5.43
CA ASP A 215 18.46 -10.71 5.82
C ASP A 215 17.52 -10.35 4.66
N GLY A 216 17.72 -11.00 3.51
CA GLY A 216 16.90 -10.89 2.31
C GLY A 216 15.58 -11.66 2.43
N GLY A 217 14.71 -11.43 1.44
CA GLY A 217 13.44 -12.11 1.25
C GLY A 217 13.49 -13.27 0.25
N GLN A 218 14.64 -13.53 -0.37
CA GLN A 218 14.86 -14.62 -1.31
C GLN A 218 15.97 -15.55 -0.84
N ASP A 219 15.89 -16.82 -1.25
CA ASP A 219 16.94 -17.81 -1.01
C ASP A 219 18.16 -17.51 -1.89
N ALA A 220 19.35 -17.63 -1.29
CA ALA A 220 20.61 -17.51 -2.00
C ALA A 220 21.05 -18.90 -2.44
N GLU A 221 21.15 -19.13 -3.75
CA GLU A 221 21.59 -20.41 -4.32
C GLU A 221 23.09 -20.37 -4.66
N GLU A 222 23.71 -21.55 -4.78
CA GLU A 222 25.11 -21.70 -5.19
C GLU A 222 26.09 -20.78 -4.40
N VAL A 223 25.84 -20.62 -3.10
CA VAL A 223 26.60 -19.72 -2.24
C VAL A 223 27.99 -20.28 -1.98
N VAL A 224 29.02 -19.46 -2.23
CA VAL A 224 30.44 -19.78 -2.00
C VAL A 224 31.11 -18.66 -1.22
N PHE A 225 32.05 -19.04 -0.34
CA PHE A 225 32.79 -18.15 0.55
C PHE A 225 34.27 -18.16 0.19
N GLU A 226 34.86 -16.98 -0.05
CA GLU A 226 36.26 -16.85 -0.46
C GLU A 226 36.95 -15.75 0.34
N PRO A 227 38.16 -15.97 0.87
CA PRO A 227 38.97 -14.87 1.40
C PRO A 227 39.54 -14.04 0.24
N VAL A 228 39.58 -12.71 0.39
CA VAL A 228 40.13 -11.79 -0.62
C VAL A 228 41.44 -11.18 -0.12
N GLY A 229 42.46 -11.17 -0.96
CA GLY A 229 43.77 -10.55 -0.69
C GLY A 229 44.94 -11.31 -1.34
N GLU A 230 46.11 -10.67 -1.39
CA GLU A 230 47.35 -11.32 -1.84
C GLU A 230 48.12 -11.93 -0.66
N ARG A 231 48.05 -11.29 0.52
CA ARG A 231 48.62 -11.76 1.78
C ARG A 231 47.53 -12.14 2.77
N ILE A 232 46.79 -13.19 2.43
CA ILE A 232 45.61 -13.67 3.16
C ILE A 232 45.98 -14.13 4.59
N SER A 233 45.48 -13.41 5.59
CA SER A 233 45.50 -13.83 7.00
C SER A 233 44.29 -14.65 7.42
N LEU A 234 43.19 -14.61 6.65
CA LEU A 234 41.91 -15.25 6.96
C LEU A 234 41.80 -16.61 6.26
N HIS A 235 41.85 -17.70 7.02
CA HIS A 235 41.62 -19.05 6.50
C HIS A 235 40.22 -19.53 6.89
N LEU A 236 39.43 -19.90 5.89
CA LEU A 236 38.06 -20.40 6.08
C LEU A 236 38.07 -21.92 6.23
N ALA A 237 37.31 -22.45 7.20
CA ALA A 237 37.11 -23.89 7.35
C ALA A 237 35.95 -24.38 6.48
N THR A 238 36.12 -24.31 5.16
CA THR A 238 35.19 -24.79 4.14
C THR A 238 35.96 -25.51 3.05
N ASP A 239 35.31 -26.48 2.39
CA ASP A 239 35.82 -27.18 1.21
C ASP A 239 35.45 -26.49 -0.11
N GLY A 240 34.78 -25.32 -0.03
CA GLY A 240 34.34 -24.57 -1.19
C GLY A 240 33.10 -25.14 -1.89
N THR A 241 32.42 -26.13 -1.28
CA THR A 241 31.19 -26.69 -1.84
C THR A 241 30.08 -25.64 -1.86
N PRO A 242 29.46 -25.38 -3.03
CA PRO A 242 28.33 -24.45 -3.11
C PRO A 242 27.17 -24.92 -2.23
N THR A 243 26.50 -23.99 -1.58
CA THR A 243 25.39 -24.29 -0.66
C THR A 243 24.24 -23.31 -0.82
N THR A 244 23.07 -23.64 -0.26
CA THR A 244 21.92 -22.70 -0.20
C THR A 244 21.87 -22.06 1.18
N VAL A 245 21.64 -20.73 1.22
CA VAL A 245 21.33 -20.00 2.44
C VAL A 245 19.93 -19.38 2.31
N HIS A 246 18.98 -19.96 3.04
CA HIS A 246 17.57 -19.57 2.95
C HIS A 246 17.33 -18.15 3.49
N ALA A 247 16.26 -17.51 3.03
CA ALA A 247 15.81 -16.23 3.58
C ALA A 247 15.62 -16.34 5.11
N GLY A 248 16.26 -15.44 5.86
CA GLY A 248 16.25 -15.42 7.33
C GLY A 248 17.18 -16.43 8.01
N GLN A 249 17.94 -17.25 7.26
CA GLN A 249 18.87 -18.22 7.84
C GLN A 249 20.21 -17.59 8.21
N THR A 250 20.74 -17.97 9.38
CA THR A 250 22.14 -17.71 9.77
C THR A 250 22.97 -18.98 9.66
N ARG A 251 24.16 -18.88 9.05
CA ARG A 251 25.18 -19.93 9.02
C ARG A 251 26.46 -19.50 9.74
N LEU A 252 27.12 -20.46 10.37
CA LEU A 252 28.40 -20.25 11.04
C LEU A 252 29.54 -20.74 10.14
N LEU A 253 30.49 -19.86 9.84
CA LEU A 253 31.71 -20.20 9.10
C LEU A 253 32.92 -20.05 10.03
N ASN A 254 33.51 -21.17 10.43
CA ASN A 254 34.70 -21.16 11.29
C ASN A 254 35.90 -20.58 10.53
N VAL A 255 36.69 -19.74 11.20
CA VAL A 255 37.86 -19.09 10.61
C VAL A 255 39.10 -19.20 11.50
N VAL A 256 40.27 -19.22 10.88
CA VAL A 256 41.57 -19.25 11.54
C VAL A 256 42.42 -18.10 11.00
N HIS A 257 43.01 -17.34 11.91
CA HIS A 257 43.91 -16.24 11.54
C HIS A 257 45.38 -16.68 11.60
N SER A 258 46.13 -16.43 10.53
CA SER A 258 47.58 -16.64 10.51
C SER A 258 48.34 -15.39 10.99
N MET A 259 49.51 -15.62 11.61
CA MET A 259 50.38 -14.54 12.07
C MET A 259 51.17 -14.00 10.86
N GLY A 260 51.02 -12.71 10.54
CA GLY A 260 51.84 -12.02 9.54
C GLY A 260 51.16 -11.57 8.24
N GLY A 261 49.83 -11.60 8.14
CA GLY A 261 49.10 -10.98 7.02
C GLY A 261 49.08 -9.45 7.14
N GLY A 262 49.29 -8.77 6.01
CA GLY A 262 49.24 -7.29 5.93
C GLY A 262 47.92 -6.76 5.35
N ASP A 263 47.11 -7.63 4.75
CA ASP A 263 45.86 -7.25 4.10
C ASP A 263 44.68 -7.28 5.11
N PRO A 264 43.69 -6.40 4.95
CA PRO A 264 42.46 -6.45 5.76
C PRO A 264 41.74 -7.78 5.55
N ASN A 265 41.18 -8.35 6.62
CA ASN A 265 40.38 -9.57 6.53
C ASN A 265 39.07 -9.26 5.78
N ILE A 266 38.98 -9.68 4.52
CA ILE A 266 37.81 -9.52 3.66
C ILE A 266 37.28 -10.90 3.26
N LEU A 267 35.98 -11.11 3.47
CA LEU A 267 35.21 -12.25 2.99
C LEU A 267 34.41 -11.83 1.75
N ARG A 268 34.63 -12.49 0.62
CA ARG A 268 33.73 -12.45 -0.53
C ARG A 268 32.69 -13.55 -0.40
N ILE A 269 31.43 -13.18 -0.54
CA ILE A 269 30.33 -14.12 -0.71
C ILE A 269 29.87 -14.01 -2.16
N ARG A 270 29.88 -15.14 -2.88
CA ARG A 270 29.26 -15.25 -4.21
C ARG A 270 27.99 -16.07 -4.08
N TRP A 271 26.95 -15.73 -4.83
CA TRP A 271 25.70 -16.48 -4.86
C TRP A 271 24.99 -16.28 -6.20
N LYS A 272 23.94 -17.06 -6.40
CA LYS A 272 23.01 -16.93 -7.51
C LYS A 272 21.66 -16.48 -6.98
N GLU A 273 21.08 -15.50 -7.67
CA GLU A 273 19.79 -14.91 -7.36
C GLU A 273 19.01 -14.75 -8.66
N ASN A 274 17.83 -15.37 -8.75
CA ASN A 274 17.01 -15.36 -9.98
C ASN A 274 17.77 -15.79 -11.24
N GLY A 275 18.72 -16.72 -11.09
CA GLY A 275 19.56 -17.20 -12.20
C GLY A 275 20.79 -16.34 -12.50
N GLU A 276 20.93 -15.16 -11.89
CA GLU A 276 22.07 -14.27 -12.07
C GLU A 276 23.13 -14.48 -10.99
N ASN A 277 24.41 -14.47 -11.39
CA ASN A 277 25.52 -14.50 -10.45
C ASN A 277 25.72 -13.12 -9.82
N LYS A 278 25.86 -13.09 -8.49
CA LYS A 278 26.14 -11.91 -7.68
C LYS A 278 27.30 -12.20 -6.74
N ASP A 279 28.00 -11.15 -6.34
CA ASP A 279 29.02 -11.23 -5.30
C ASP A 279 29.07 -9.96 -4.45
N ARG A 280 29.60 -10.10 -3.24
CA ARG A 280 29.81 -8.97 -2.32
C ARG A 280 30.93 -9.25 -1.34
N ASP A 281 31.71 -8.20 -1.08
CA ASP A 281 32.82 -8.21 -0.12
C ASP A 281 32.40 -7.65 1.24
N PHE A 282 32.86 -8.31 2.30
CA PHE A 282 32.60 -7.98 3.69
C PHE A 282 33.91 -7.87 4.46
N HIS A 283 34.14 -6.72 5.10
CA HIS A 283 35.25 -6.56 6.03
C HIS A 283 34.92 -7.26 7.35
N VAL A 284 35.73 -8.24 7.74
CA VAL A 284 35.52 -9.14 8.88
C VAL A 284 36.72 -9.15 9.84
N GLY A 285 37.45 -8.03 9.88
CA GLY A 285 38.60 -7.79 10.75
C GLY A 285 38.23 -7.16 12.09
#